data_AF-F0GJN6-F1
#
_entry.id   AF-F0GJN6-F1
#
_cell.length_a   1.000
_cell.length_b   1.000
_cell.length_c   1.000
_cell.angle_alpha   90.00
_cell.angle_beta   90.00
_cell.angle_gamma   90.00
#
_symmetry.space_group_name_H-M   'P 1'
#
loop_
_entity.id
_entity.type
_entity.pdbx_description
1 polymer ?
#
loop_
_entity_poly.entity_id
_entity_poly.type
_entity_poly.pdbx_seq_one_letter_code
_entity_poly.pdbx_strand_id
1 'polypeptide(L)' 'FAGAAEQLKEALLVNPYDTQGTAQAIQRALAMPLDERRQRHSALMTTLRKTDVHWWRTRFLEALAEAAEVADAI' A
#
# COMPACT_ATOMS: atom_id res chain seq x y z
N PHE A 1 -4.98 4.81 10.85
CA PHE A 1 -4.73 5.13 9.42
C PHE A 1 -3.28 4.89 9.12
N ALA A 2 -2.94 4.44 7.92
CA ALA A 2 -1.56 4.21 7.51
C ALA A 2 -1.41 4.61 6.05
N GLY A 3 -0.32 5.29 5.68
CA GLY A 3 -0.05 5.65 4.27
C GLY A 3 0.01 4.42 3.36
N ALA A 4 0.40 3.27 3.89
CA ALA A 4 0.35 1.99 3.18
C ALA A 4 -1.06 1.61 2.70
N ALA A 5 -2.13 2.09 3.33
CA ALA A 5 -3.52 1.85 2.89
C ALA A 5 -3.85 2.53 1.55
N GLU A 6 -3.03 3.50 1.10
CA GLU A 6 -3.15 4.06 -0.24
C GLU A 6 -2.69 3.09 -1.33
N GLN A 7 -1.74 2.20 -1.01
CA GLN A 7 -1.17 1.24 -1.95
C GLN A 7 -1.78 -0.16 -1.79
N LEU A 8 -2.09 -0.57 -0.55
CA LEU A 8 -2.52 -1.93 -0.19
C LEU A 8 -4.04 -2.06 -0.13
N LYS A 9 -4.72 -1.85 -1.26
CA LYS A 9 -6.19 -1.75 -1.34
C LYS A 9 -6.93 -3.06 -1.06
N GLU A 10 -6.29 -4.20 -1.29
CA GLU A 10 -6.87 -5.52 -1.09
C GLU A 10 -6.77 -6.01 0.36
N ALA A 11 -6.14 -5.24 1.25
CA ALA A 11 -6.10 -5.52 2.67
C ALA A 11 -7.48 -5.35 3.33
N LEU A 12 -7.69 -6.01 4.46
CA LEU A 12 -8.82 -5.70 5.33
C LEU A 12 -8.51 -4.39 6.08
N LEU A 13 -8.96 -3.27 5.52
CA LEU A 13 -8.80 -1.96 6.13
C LEU A 13 -9.74 -1.82 7.33
N VAL A 14 -9.20 -1.28 8.43
CA VAL A 14 -9.94 -1.04 9.67
C VAL A 14 -9.80 0.41 10.09
N ASN A 15 -10.84 0.95 10.71
CA ASN A 15 -10.75 2.17 11.48
C ASN A 15 -10.31 1.80 12.91
N PRO A 16 -9.11 2.19 13.38
CA PRO A 16 -8.63 1.80 14.71
C PRO A 16 -9.44 2.40 15.87
N TYR A 17 -10.24 3.43 15.60
CA TYR A 17 -11.16 4.01 16.59
C TYR A 17 -12.48 3.26 16.69
N ASP A 18 -12.76 2.35 15.75
CA ASP A 18 -13.93 1.47 15.78
C ASP A 18 -13.50 0.08 16.24
N THR A 19 -13.63 -0.16 17.54
CA THR A 19 -13.27 -1.43 18.17
C THR A 19 -14.14 -2.58 17.69
N GLN A 20 -15.44 -2.34 17.45
CA GLN A 20 -16.38 -3.34 16.96
C GLN A 20 -16.08 -3.69 15.50
N GLY A 21 -15.87 -2.69 14.64
CA GLY A 21 -15.47 -2.91 13.25
C GLY A 21 -14.12 -3.63 13.14
N THR A 22 -13.17 -3.29 14.02
CA THR A 22 -11.88 -4.00 14.10
C THR A 22 -12.07 -5.47 14.50
N ALA A 23 -12.90 -5.76 15.51
CA ALA A 23 -13.19 -7.14 15.91
C ALA A 23 -13.86 -7.95 14.79
N GLN A 24 -14.80 -7.35 14.07
CA GLN A 24 -15.45 -7.98 12.90
C GLN A 24 -14.45 -8.26 11.77
N ALA A 25 -13.51 -7.33 11.51
CA ALA A 25 -12.48 -7.54 10.51
C ALA A 25 -11.52 -8.69 10.89
N ILE A 26 -11.18 -8.83 12.17
CA ILE A 26 -10.38 -9.96 12.67
C ILE A 26 -11.16 -11.27 12.50
N GLN A 27 -12.43 -11.31 12.90
CA GLN A 27 -13.28 -12.49 12.71
C GLN A 27 -13.35 -12.89 11.23
N ARG A 28 -13.56 -11.92 10.34
CA ARG A 28 -13.56 -12.13 8.89
C ARG A 28 -12.22 -12.69 8.41
N ALA A 29 -11.09 -12.15 8.88
CA ALA A 29 -9.76 -12.63 8.49
C ALA A 29 -9.54 -14.10 8.86
N LEU A 30 -10.02 -14.51 10.05
CA LEU A 30 -9.91 -15.89 10.53
C LEU A 30 -10.82 -16.85 9.77
N ALA A 31 -12.03 -16.41 9.42
CA ALA A 31 -13.01 -17.22 8.68
C ALA A 31 -12.80 -17.20 7.15
N MET A 32 -11.84 -16.43 6.64
CA MET A 32 -11.66 -16.21 5.20
C MET A 32 -11.24 -17.50 4.48
N PRO A 33 -11.95 -17.91 3.41
CA PRO A 33 -11.55 -19.04 2.58
C PRO A 33 -10.12 -18.89 2.08
N LEU A 34 -9.42 -20.02 1.91
CA LEU A 34 -8.02 -20.03 1.49
C LEU A 34 -7.82 -19.30 0.14
N ASP A 35 -8.76 -19.48 -0.77
CA ASP A 35 -8.78 -18.94 -2.12
C ASP A 35 -8.84 -17.40 -2.08
N GLU A 36 -9.76 -16.82 -1.29
CA GLU A 36 -9.81 -15.36 -1.07
C GLU A 36 -8.51 -14.85 -0.43
N ARG A 37 -7.97 -15.57 0.56
CA ARG A 37 -6.69 -15.19 1.19
C ARG A 37 -5.55 -15.14 0.19
N ARG A 38 -5.44 -16.15 -0.69
CA ARG A 38 -4.41 -16.22 -1.74
C ARG A 38 -4.58 -15.11 -2.76
N GLN A 39 -5.81 -14.82 -3.17
CA GLN A 39 -6.11 -13.76 -4.13
C GLN A 39 -5.69 -12.39 -3.57
N ARG A 40 -6.13 -12.05 -2.35
CA ARG A 40 -5.74 -10.80 -1.68
C ARG A 40 -4.23 -10.71 -1.50
N HIS A 41 -3.60 -11.76 -0.97
CA HIS A 41 -2.15 -11.78 -0.78
C HIS A 41 -1.38 -11.58 -2.10
N SER A 42 -1.80 -12.26 -3.17
CA SER A 42 -1.16 -12.13 -4.49
C SER A 42 -1.25 -10.70 -5.02
N ALA A 43 -2.41 -10.05 -4.87
CA ALA A 43 -2.59 -8.66 -5.27
C ALA A 43 -1.69 -7.71 -4.46
N LEU A 44 -1.70 -7.86 -3.13
CA LEU A 44 -0.84 -7.06 -2.23
C LEU A 44 0.65 -7.24 -2.55
N MET A 45 1.10 -8.47 -2.78
CA MET A 45 2.49 -8.75 -3.15
C MET A 45 2.86 -8.19 -4.52
N THR A 46 1.92 -8.18 -5.47
CA THR A 46 2.14 -7.59 -6.79
C THR A 46 2.39 -6.09 -6.67
N THR A 47 1.62 -5.39 -5.84
CA THR A 47 1.84 -3.96 -5.58
C THR A 47 3.19 -3.73 -4.91
N LEU A 48 3.51 -4.47 -3.85
CA LEU A 48 4.79 -4.31 -3.13
C LEU A 48 6.02 -4.54 -4.03
N ARG A 49 5.96 -5.50 -4.95
CA ARG A 49 7.05 -5.75 -5.91
C ARG A 49 7.18 -4.66 -6.97
N LYS A 50 6.09 -3.95 -7.30
CA LYS A 50 6.10 -2.85 -8.26
C LYS A 50 6.64 -1.55 -7.65
N THR A 51 6.34 -1.31 -6.37
CA THR A 51 6.69 -0.08 -5.66
C THR A 51 7.66 -0.38 -4.53
N ASP A 52 8.75 -1.07 -4.86
CA ASP A 52 9.80 -1.40 -3.89
C ASP A 52 10.71 -0.19 -3.58
N VAL A 53 11.73 -0.42 -2.74
CA VAL A 53 12.67 0.64 -2.33
C VAL A 53 13.49 1.18 -3.51
N HIS A 54 13.76 0.35 -4.52
CA HIS A 54 14.51 0.77 -5.70
C HIS A 54 13.66 1.67 -6.59
N TRP A 55 12.39 1.31 -6.79
CA TRP A 55 11.40 2.15 -7.46
C TRP A 55 11.29 3.51 -6.76
N TRP A 56 11.15 3.52 -5.43
CA TRP A 56 11.05 4.77 -4.66
C TRP A 56 12.29 5.64 -4.84
N ARG A 57 13.49 5.07 -4.70
CA ARG A 57 14.75 5.79 -4.87
C ARG A 57 14.84 6.43 -6.25
N THR A 58 14.53 5.67 -7.30
CA THR A 58 14.61 6.17 -8.68
C THR A 58 13.64 7.33 -8.90
N ARG A 59 12.37 7.17 -8.48
CA ARG A 59 11.35 8.23 -8.58
C ARG A 59 11.73 9.49 -7.83
N PHE A 60 12.31 9.34 -6.64
CA PHE A 60 12.77 10.48 -5.86
C PHE A 60 13.90 11.24 -6.55
N LEU A 61 14.90 10.53 -7.10
CA LEU A 61 16.03 11.16 -7.79
C LEU A 61 15.62 11.82 -9.10
N GLU A 62 14.71 11.22 -9.86
CA GLU A 62 14.17 11.84 -11.09
C GLU A 62 13.40 13.11 -10.78
N ALA A 63 12.52 13.09 -9.78
CA ALA A 63 11.80 14.30 -9.36
C ALA A 63 12.75 15.42 -8.88
N LEU A 64 13.86 15.05 -8.23
CA LEU A 64 14.89 16.01 -7.81
C LEU A 64 15.63 16.60 -9.02
N ALA A 65 15.98 15.78 -10.01
CA ALA A 65 16.63 16.23 -11.23
C ALA A 65 15.72 17.16 -12.04
N GLU A 66 14.44 16.80 -12.20
CA GLU A 66 13.43 17.65 -12.86
C GLU A 66 13.29 19.01 -12.16
N ALA A 67 13.28 19.03 -10.83
CA ALA A 67 13.21 20.28 -10.06
C ALA A 67 14.46 21.16 -10.25
N ALA A 68 15.64 20.56 -10.41
CA ALA A 68 16.88 21.28 -10.65
C ALA A 68 16.91 21.92 -12.05
N GLU A 69 16.50 21.18 -13.09
CA GLU A 69 16.40 21.71 -14.46
C GLU A 69 15.43 22.90 -14.56
N VAL A 70 14.31 22.85 -13.82
CA VAL A 70 13.37 23.98 -13.75
C VAL A 70 14.00 25.20 -13.06
N ALA A 71 14.83 24.98 -12.04
CA ALA A 71 15.49 26.06 -11.32
C ALA A 71 16.57 26.76 -12.16
N ASP A 72 17.33 26.00 -12.96
CA ASP A 72 18.36 26.55 -13.86
C ASP A 72 17.77 27.25 -15.10
N ALA A 73 16.51 26.99 -15.43
CA ALA A 73 15.77 27.64 -16.52
C ALA A 73 15.11 28.99 -16.12
N ILE A 74 15.20 29.41 -14.84
CA ILE A 74 14.65 30.66 -14.29
C ILE A 74 15.78 31.65 -14.02
#